data_AF-A0A918UHQ7-F1
#
_entry.id   AF-A0A918UHQ7-F1
#
_cell.length_a   1.000
_cell.length_b   1.000
_cell.length_c   1.000
_cell.angle_alpha   90.00
_cell.angle_beta   90.00
_cell.angle_gamma   90.00
#
_symmetry.space_group_name_H-M   'P 1'
#
loop_
_entity.id
_entity.type
_entity.pdbx_description
1 polymer ?
#
loop_
_entity_poly.entity_id
_entity_poly.type
_entity_poly.pdbx_seq_one_letter_code
_entity_poly.pdbx_strand_id
1 'polypeptide(L)'
;MKNQIHTYAKKISLASLMVISTLGGCTLDEDVYSIYTPETFYSNDKEVLSSLSGVYRNFAQITGMGAEYRTLELSADQVVVHGKIQGWWANSDFEQLMEHKWDASHAYIAGTWNTLFGTVGQANALIAALEESSLDNISGPKAELQSLRAFAYFFLVDLYGNVPLFTAPKVDPLNLPTQNTRSEVVDFIISELEEAAPNLPSQADVGSEYYGRFTREAAYTLLATLYLNAEVYTGSAQNEMAIEYADKVINSGAYQLLPNYFDNFTYNNEENAEFIFGGIYTPNIPGGIGHPLVQKVLPGISGGLFGLPYTPQDGFGTRPSIVELYEDQDVRKGMFLSYGPMKDPRNGEVVMVERVVPDNNSNLYQAGKSTEGPVPYEIIPATGIRNQPMNAGIKWIKWGLDPNTNGGNAGNDIAFFRYADVILIKAEAMARLGNFSQATILVNEVRERSNASALSSVSLEDILDERGRELTFELARRRDLIRFGKFTDAWEFKAESESYRTIYPIPSTAIDSNPNLKQNPNY
;
A
#
# COMPACT_ATOMS: atom_id res chain seq x y z
N MET A 1 40.77 54.96 -8.69
CA MET A 1 41.59 54.99 -9.92
C MET A 1 42.98 54.48 -9.55
N LYS A 2 43.44 53.35 -10.12
CA LYS A 2 44.72 52.63 -9.83
C LYS A 2 44.83 52.10 -8.37
N ASN A 3 45.35 50.92 -8.00
CA ASN A 3 46.32 49.91 -8.49
C ASN A 3 47.69 49.92 -7.78
N GLN A 4 48.16 48.71 -7.39
CA GLN A 4 49.57 48.27 -7.23
C GLN A 4 50.40 48.80 -6.03
N ILE A 5 51.46 48.14 -5.50
CA ILE A 5 51.91 46.70 -5.43
C ILE A 5 53.07 46.62 -4.37
N HIS A 6 53.30 45.56 -3.56
CA HIS A 6 54.16 44.35 -3.75
C HIS A 6 54.14 43.49 -2.44
N THR A 7 54.24 42.15 -2.43
CA THR A 7 55.44 41.24 -2.51
C THR A 7 56.39 41.40 -1.30
N TYR A 8 56.81 40.37 -0.55
CA TYR A 8 57.44 39.04 -0.84
C TYR A 8 56.93 37.93 0.13
N ALA A 9 57.09 36.60 -0.03
CA ALA A 9 57.45 35.71 -1.15
C ALA A 9 57.11 34.20 -0.84
N LYS A 10 58.00 33.22 -1.12
CA LYS A 10 57.75 31.75 -1.10
C LYS A 10 58.51 30.98 0.00
N LYS A 11 57.95 29.86 0.50
CA LYS A 11 58.56 28.50 0.45
C LYS A 11 57.58 27.38 0.87
N ILE A 12 57.99 26.12 0.67
CA ILE A 12 57.17 24.88 0.72
C ILE A 12 57.91 23.82 1.56
N SER A 13 57.19 22.98 2.33
CA SER A 13 57.44 21.51 2.46
C SER A 13 56.43 20.79 3.37
N LEU A 14 56.27 19.48 3.15
CA LEU A 14 55.47 18.54 3.95
C LEU A 14 56.30 17.95 5.11
N ALA A 15 55.63 17.57 6.21
CA ALA A 15 55.90 16.33 6.96
C ALA A 15 54.72 16.01 7.90
N SER A 16 54.35 14.74 8.02
CA SER A 16 53.31 14.25 8.95
C SER A 16 53.92 13.82 10.29
N LEU A 17 53.14 13.85 11.38
CA LEU A 17 53.46 13.10 12.59
C LEU A 17 52.19 12.53 13.24
N MET A 18 52.29 11.31 13.78
CA MET A 18 51.21 10.68 14.56
C MET A 18 51.05 11.35 15.93
N VAL A 19 49.83 11.32 16.46
CA VAL A 19 49.56 11.39 17.90
C VAL A 19 48.90 10.07 18.30
N ILE A 20 49.49 9.37 19.26
CA ILE A 20 48.99 8.08 19.77
C ILE A 20 48.01 8.35 20.92
N SER A 21 46.95 7.53 20.98
CA SER A 21 45.92 7.57 22.01
C SER A 21 46.45 7.19 23.40
N THR A 22 46.02 7.92 24.43
CA THR A 22 46.02 7.45 25.83
C THR A 22 44.58 7.44 26.35
N LEU A 23 44.16 6.30 26.89
CA LEU A 23 42.83 6.13 27.49
C LEU A 23 42.74 6.87 28.83
N GLY A 24 41.71 7.70 28.99
CA GLY A 24 41.29 8.27 30.27
C GLY A 24 39.78 8.05 30.40
N GLY A 25 39.39 7.04 31.18
CA GLY A 25 37.98 6.66 31.31
C GLY A 25 37.20 7.67 32.15
N CYS A 26 36.18 8.29 31.57
CA CYS A 26 35.00 8.70 32.31
C CYS A 26 33.98 7.58 32.17
N THR A 27 33.67 6.88 33.26
CA THR A 27 32.43 6.08 33.35
C THR A 27 31.28 7.06 33.38
N LEU A 28 30.63 7.25 32.23
CA LEU A 28 29.30 7.84 32.20
C LEU A 28 28.35 6.74 32.68
N ASP A 29 28.00 6.77 33.96
CA ASP A 29 26.78 6.11 34.41
C ASP A 29 25.61 6.84 33.72
N GLU A 30 25.09 6.25 32.66
CA GLU A 30 23.85 6.73 32.04
C GLU A 30 22.70 6.43 32.99
N ASP A 31 22.28 7.44 33.77
CA ASP A 31 20.97 7.43 34.41
C ASP A 31 19.90 7.18 33.31
N VAL A 32 19.30 5.99 33.33
CA VAL A 32 18.27 5.59 32.36
C VAL A 32 16.95 6.31 32.68
N TYR A 33 16.89 7.61 32.35
CA TYR A 33 15.73 8.49 32.57
C TYR A 33 14.57 8.20 31.61
N SER A 34 14.02 6.98 31.66
CA SER A 34 12.57 6.69 31.65
C SER A 34 12.32 5.19 31.48
N ILE A 35 12.52 4.41 32.55
CA ILE A 35 11.90 3.07 32.64
C ILE A 35 10.42 3.28 32.94
N TYR A 36 9.61 3.48 31.89
CA TYR A 36 8.16 3.31 31.99
C TYR A 36 7.88 1.81 32.17
N THR A 37 7.43 1.41 33.35
CA THR A 37 7.02 0.02 33.62
C THR A 37 5.59 -0.21 33.10
N PRO A 38 5.19 -1.44 32.74
CA PRO A 38 3.80 -1.75 32.42
C PRO A 38 2.84 -1.30 33.55
N GLU A 39 3.25 -1.50 34.80
CA GLU A 39 2.58 -1.04 36.03
C GLU A 39 2.28 0.48 36.08
N THR A 40 3.01 1.30 35.33
CA THR A 40 2.90 2.78 35.34
C THR A 40 2.42 3.39 34.03
N PHE A 41 2.35 2.62 32.94
CA PHE A 41 1.91 3.10 31.62
C PHE A 41 0.53 2.58 31.21
N TYR A 42 -0.01 1.56 31.86
CA TYR A 42 -1.34 1.00 31.58
C TYR A 42 -2.29 1.23 32.76
N SER A 43 -2.50 2.50 33.12
CA SER A 43 -3.32 2.87 34.29
C SER A 43 -4.76 3.25 33.95
N ASN A 44 -5.05 3.56 32.69
CA ASN A 44 -6.40 3.90 32.20
C ASN A 44 -6.56 3.70 30.68
N ASP A 45 -7.80 3.59 30.22
CA ASP A 45 -8.18 3.34 28.82
C ASP A 45 -7.54 4.28 27.81
N LYS A 46 -7.28 5.55 28.18
CA LYS A 46 -6.69 6.54 27.27
C LYS A 46 -5.22 6.24 26.96
N GLU A 47 -4.49 5.69 27.93
CA GLU A 47 -3.10 5.25 27.73
C GLU A 47 -3.05 3.99 26.85
N VAL A 48 -4.00 3.06 27.05
CA VAL A 48 -4.20 1.90 26.18
C VAL A 48 -4.45 2.34 24.73
N LEU A 49 -5.44 3.20 24.49
CA LEU A 49 -5.75 3.73 23.16
C LEU A 49 -4.55 4.46 22.54
N SER A 50 -3.78 5.20 23.35
CA SER A 50 -2.55 5.84 22.89
C SER A 50 -1.46 4.82 22.48
N SER A 51 -1.36 3.67 23.15
CA SER A 51 -0.37 2.63 22.81
C SER A 51 -0.76 1.89 21.53
N LEU A 52 -2.04 1.58 21.33
CA LEU A 52 -2.59 0.96 20.11
C LEU A 52 -2.28 1.79 18.85
N SER A 53 -2.35 3.13 18.97
CA SER A 53 -2.15 4.05 17.84
C SER A 53 -0.83 3.84 17.08
N GLY A 54 0.22 3.38 17.77
CA GLY A 54 1.51 3.09 17.16
C GLY A 54 1.48 1.89 16.20
N VAL A 55 0.66 0.88 16.45
CA VAL A 55 0.52 -0.31 15.58
C VAL A 55 -0.35 0.03 14.38
N TYR A 56 -1.49 0.71 14.60
CA TYR A 56 -2.37 1.21 13.52
C TYR A 56 -1.60 2.10 12.52
N ARG A 57 -0.70 2.96 13.01
CA ARG A 57 0.13 3.84 12.18
C ARG A 57 1.01 3.09 11.16
N ASN A 58 1.42 1.86 11.44
CA ASN A 58 2.24 1.08 10.52
C ASN A 58 1.44 0.63 9.28
N PHE A 59 0.13 0.43 9.42
CA PHE A 59 -0.74 0.11 8.28
C PHE A 59 -0.90 1.31 7.32
N ALA A 60 -0.85 2.54 7.82
CA ALA A 60 -0.76 3.75 6.98
C ALA A 60 0.63 3.93 6.32
N GLN A 61 1.66 3.17 6.72
CA GLN A 61 2.91 3.06 5.93
C GLN A 61 2.72 2.09 4.76
N ILE A 62 1.99 0.98 4.96
CA ILE A 62 1.71 -0.02 3.92
C ILE A 62 1.03 0.62 2.70
N THR A 63 0.02 1.47 2.93
CA THR A 63 -0.66 2.25 1.88
C THR A 63 0.10 3.51 1.42
N GLY A 64 1.10 4.00 2.17
CA GLY A 64 1.72 5.32 2.00
C GLY A 64 2.61 5.53 0.77
N MET A 65 2.46 4.69 -0.27
CA MET A 65 3.38 4.60 -1.41
C MET A 65 4.85 4.43 -0.95
N GLY A 66 5.03 3.60 0.08
CA GLY A 66 6.28 3.23 0.75
C GLY A 66 7.07 2.15 0.01
N ALA A 67 7.79 1.28 0.73
CA ALA A 67 8.36 0.06 0.16
C ALA A 67 7.24 -0.97 -0.15
N GLU A 68 6.26 -0.98 0.74
CA GLU A 68 5.15 -1.90 0.90
C GLU A 68 4.18 -1.82 -0.28
N TYR A 69 3.55 -0.66 -0.48
CA TYR A 69 2.75 -0.32 -1.66
C TYR A 69 3.50 -0.64 -2.97
N ARG A 70 4.82 -0.34 -3.04
CA ARG A 70 5.61 -0.63 -4.26
C ARG A 70 5.72 -2.13 -4.51
N THR A 71 5.98 -2.93 -3.48
CA THR A 71 5.96 -4.40 -3.62
C THR A 71 4.57 -4.94 -3.96
N LEU A 72 3.49 -4.34 -3.46
CA LEU A 72 2.12 -4.80 -3.73
C LEU A 72 1.61 -4.41 -5.14
N GLU A 73 1.99 -3.24 -5.66
CA GLU A 73 1.43 -2.66 -6.89
C GLU A 73 2.39 -2.62 -8.08
N LEU A 74 3.69 -2.36 -7.88
CA LEU A 74 4.63 -2.31 -9.02
C LEU A 74 4.98 -3.69 -9.57
N SER A 75 4.72 -4.77 -8.83
CA SER A 75 4.76 -6.14 -9.39
C SER A 75 3.42 -6.58 -10.01
N ALA A 76 2.39 -5.73 -10.03
CA ALA A 76 1.12 -6.02 -10.68
C ALA A 76 1.02 -5.36 -12.06
N ASP A 77 0.02 -5.79 -12.83
CA ASP A 77 -0.35 -5.20 -14.13
C ASP A 77 -0.93 -3.79 -14.01
N GLN A 78 -1.39 -3.37 -12.83
CA GLN A 78 -2.03 -2.07 -12.65
C GLN A 78 -1.08 -0.87 -12.69
N VAL A 79 -0.01 -0.85 -11.88
CA VAL A 79 0.83 0.36 -11.72
C VAL A 79 2.14 0.26 -12.49
N VAL A 80 2.49 1.36 -13.16
CA VAL A 80 3.77 1.53 -13.88
C VAL A 80 4.44 2.86 -13.48
N VAL A 81 5.77 2.88 -13.47
CA VAL A 81 6.59 4.08 -13.26
C VAL A 81 7.53 4.20 -14.45
N HIS A 82 7.47 5.32 -15.18
CA HIS A 82 8.31 5.53 -16.37
C HIS A 82 9.51 6.41 -16.03
N GLY A 83 10.71 5.84 -16.06
CA GLY A 83 11.97 6.57 -15.94
C GLY A 83 12.10 7.60 -17.07
N LYS A 84 12.24 8.87 -16.69
CA LYS A 84 12.18 10.02 -17.60
C LYS A 84 13.54 10.32 -18.22
N ILE A 85 13.54 10.98 -19.39
CA ILE A 85 14.75 11.39 -20.13
C ILE A 85 15.71 12.24 -19.28
N GLN A 86 15.19 12.99 -18.31
CA GLN A 86 15.94 13.82 -17.36
C GLN A 86 16.56 13.02 -16.19
N GLY A 87 16.44 11.69 -16.18
CA GLY A 87 16.86 10.81 -15.09
C GLY A 87 15.90 10.74 -13.90
N TRP A 88 14.85 11.56 -13.87
CA TRP A 88 13.80 11.47 -12.85
C TRP A 88 13.07 10.13 -12.96
N TRP A 89 12.72 9.51 -11.83
CA TRP A 89 12.02 8.21 -11.77
C TRP A 89 12.75 7.00 -12.39
N ALA A 90 13.94 7.18 -12.95
CA ALA A 90 14.79 6.08 -13.37
C ALA A 90 15.39 5.40 -12.12
N ASN A 91 14.87 4.22 -11.78
CA ASN A 91 15.27 3.47 -10.59
C ASN A 91 15.21 1.97 -10.87
N SER A 92 16.35 1.29 -10.72
CA SER A 92 16.49 -0.16 -10.91
C SER A 92 15.54 -0.97 -10.04
N ASP A 93 15.15 -0.46 -8.87
CA ASP A 93 14.29 -1.20 -7.95
C ASP A 93 12.81 -1.17 -8.37
N PHE A 94 12.36 -0.10 -9.04
CA PHE A 94 11.03 -0.07 -9.68
C PHE A 94 11.03 -0.98 -10.91
N GLU A 95 12.10 -0.95 -11.71
CA GLU A 95 12.25 -1.79 -12.90
C GLU A 95 12.27 -3.28 -12.53
N GLN A 96 13.02 -3.67 -11.50
CA GLN A 96 13.03 -5.05 -10.98
C GLN A 96 11.64 -5.51 -10.52
N LEU A 97 10.84 -4.64 -9.89
CA LEU A 97 9.46 -4.97 -9.51
C LEU A 97 8.56 -5.12 -10.74
N MET A 98 8.60 -4.18 -11.68
CA MET A 98 7.75 -4.19 -12.88
C MET A 98 8.11 -5.28 -13.88
N GLU A 99 9.37 -5.73 -13.93
CA GLU A 99 9.85 -6.77 -14.86
C GLU A 99 10.00 -8.16 -14.22
N HIS A 100 9.68 -8.33 -12.93
CA HIS A 100 9.87 -9.57 -12.16
C HIS A 100 11.34 -10.05 -12.06
N LYS A 101 12.27 -9.11 -11.85
CA LYS A 101 13.73 -9.33 -11.86
C LYS A 101 14.44 -9.07 -10.53
N TRP A 102 13.71 -8.97 -9.43
CA TRP A 102 14.26 -8.81 -8.08
C TRP A 102 15.11 -10.01 -7.62
N ASP A 103 15.96 -9.78 -6.62
CA ASP A 103 16.66 -10.81 -5.83
C ASP A 103 16.56 -10.53 -4.32
N ALA A 104 17.21 -11.35 -3.49
CA ALA A 104 17.16 -11.27 -2.03
C ALA A 104 17.77 -9.99 -1.42
N SER A 105 18.52 -9.19 -2.20
CA SER A 105 19.09 -7.90 -1.77
C SER A 105 18.17 -6.70 -2.03
N HIS A 106 17.06 -6.90 -2.74
CA HIS A 106 16.19 -5.82 -3.22
C HIS A 106 15.59 -4.98 -2.08
N ALA A 107 15.87 -3.67 -2.12
CA ALA A 107 15.68 -2.78 -0.98
C ALA A 107 14.22 -2.64 -0.52
N TYR A 108 13.25 -2.64 -1.43
CA TYR A 108 11.83 -2.55 -1.06
C TYR A 108 11.29 -3.88 -0.52
N ILE A 109 11.79 -5.02 -0.99
CA ILE A 109 11.42 -6.34 -0.46
C ILE A 109 12.00 -6.53 0.97
N ALA A 110 13.21 -6.03 1.23
CA ALA A 110 13.76 -5.96 2.59
C ALA A 110 13.01 -4.96 3.50
N GLY A 111 12.63 -3.80 2.96
CA GLY A 111 11.85 -2.78 3.67
C GLY A 111 10.50 -3.31 4.17
N THR A 112 9.69 -3.87 3.27
CA THR A 112 8.37 -4.43 3.58
C THR A 112 8.44 -5.53 4.65
N TRP A 113 9.44 -6.42 4.59
CA TRP A 113 9.68 -7.46 5.60
C TRP A 113 9.91 -6.85 7.00
N ASN A 114 10.76 -5.81 7.06
CA ASN A 114 11.08 -5.13 8.31
C ASN A 114 9.88 -4.38 8.90
N THR A 115 9.07 -3.70 8.07
CA THR A 115 7.84 -3.01 8.51
C THR A 115 6.82 -3.99 9.09
N LEU A 116 6.63 -5.14 8.44
CA LEU A 116 5.68 -6.16 8.89
C LEU A 116 6.15 -6.86 10.18
N PHE A 117 7.41 -7.29 10.27
CA PHE A 117 7.93 -7.90 11.50
C PHE A 117 8.11 -6.90 12.65
N GLY A 118 8.38 -5.63 12.36
CA GLY A 118 8.31 -4.55 13.35
C GLY A 118 6.90 -4.40 13.93
N THR A 119 5.87 -4.49 13.09
CA THR A 119 4.45 -4.45 13.51
C THR A 119 4.09 -5.66 14.37
N VAL A 120 4.53 -6.87 14.00
CA VAL A 120 4.36 -8.10 14.83
C VAL A 120 5.04 -7.94 16.19
N GLY A 121 6.31 -7.51 16.22
CA GLY A 121 7.07 -7.31 17.46
C GLY A 121 6.44 -6.25 18.38
N GLN A 122 5.96 -5.15 17.81
CA GLN A 122 5.23 -4.11 18.53
C GLN A 122 3.92 -4.62 19.11
N ALA A 123 3.13 -5.39 18.34
CA ALA A 123 1.90 -6.00 18.83
C ALA A 123 2.17 -7.00 19.96
N ASN A 124 3.17 -7.87 19.82
CA ASN A 124 3.58 -8.81 20.89
C ASN A 124 3.96 -8.07 22.19
N ALA A 125 4.73 -6.99 22.08
CA ALA A 125 5.15 -6.18 23.24
C ALA A 125 3.97 -5.50 23.93
N LEU A 126 3.00 -4.98 23.18
CA LEU A 126 1.79 -4.36 23.74
C LEU A 126 0.83 -5.39 24.36
N ILE A 127 0.67 -6.58 23.75
CA ILE A 127 -0.15 -7.67 24.34
C ILE A 127 0.43 -8.09 25.68
N ALA A 128 1.73 -8.38 25.75
CA ALA A 128 2.37 -8.77 27.01
C ALA A 128 2.26 -7.68 28.09
N ALA A 129 2.44 -6.40 27.72
CA ALA A 129 2.33 -5.30 28.68
C ALA A 129 0.88 -5.03 29.15
N LEU A 130 -0.14 -5.38 28.35
CA LEU A 130 -1.54 -5.40 28.80
C LEU A 130 -1.82 -6.59 29.71
N GLU A 131 -1.26 -7.77 29.43
CA GLU A 131 -1.39 -8.96 30.29
C GLU A 131 -0.66 -8.81 31.64
N GLU A 132 0.37 -7.96 31.71
CA GLU A 132 1.06 -7.52 32.94
C GLU A 132 0.40 -6.28 33.61
N SER A 133 -0.66 -5.70 33.04
CA SER A 133 -1.29 -4.47 33.55
C SER A 133 -2.25 -4.71 34.72
N SER A 134 -2.66 -3.63 35.38
CA SER A 134 -3.65 -3.64 36.47
C SER A 134 -5.10 -3.37 36.01
N LEU A 135 -5.37 -3.47 34.70
CA LEU A 135 -6.66 -3.12 34.09
C LEU A 135 -7.68 -4.26 34.20
N ASP A 136 -8.88 -3.96 34.73
CA ASP A 136 -9.96 -4.93 34.92
C ASP A 136 -10.52 -5.53 33.60
N ASN A 137 -10.34 -4.86 32.45
CA ASN A 137 -10.82 -5.34 31.15
C ASN A 137 -9.84 -5.00 30.01
N ILE A 138 -9.04 -5.98 29.61
CA ILE A 138 -8.10 -5.88 28.47
C ILE A 138 -8.59 -6.60 27.20
N SER A 139 -9.78 -7.21 27.20
CA SER A 139 -10.21 -8.14 26.14
C SER A 139 -10.31 -7.50 24.76
N GLY A 140 -11.00 -6.35 24.64
CA GLY A 140 -11.11 -5.59 23.39
C GLY A 140 -9.75 -5.10 22.86
N PRO A 141 -8.96 -4.35 23.67
CA PRO A 141 -7.62 -3.90 23.25
C PRO A 141 -6.66 -5.04 22.88
N LYS A 142 -6.71 -6.17 23.58
CA LYS A 142 -5.94 -7.38 23.21
C LYS A 142 -6.42 -7.95 21.88
N ALA A 143 -7.73 -8.04 21.65
CA ALA A 143 -8.31 -8.52 20.40
C ALA A 143 -7.98 -7.63 19.19
N GLU A 144 -7.92 -6.30 19.37
CA GLU A 144 -7.39 -5.37 18.36
C GLU A 144 -5.93 -5.71 18.02
N LEU A 145 -5.07 -5.91 19.02
CA LEU A 145 -3.65 -6.23 18.81
C LEU A 145 -3.43 -7.62 18.19
N GLN A 146 -4.22 -8.63 18.58
CA GLN A 146 -4.21 -9.95 17.93
C GLN A 146 -4.63 -9.82 16.46
N SER A 147 -5.67 -9.04 16.16
CA SER A 147 -6.13 -8.81 14.79
C SER A 147 -5.11 -8.06 13.93
N LEU A 148 -4.43 -7.04 14.49
CA LEU A 148 -3.35 -6.31 13.83
C LEU A 148 -2.10 -7.19 13.62
N ARG A 149 -1.75 -8.04 14.60
CA ARG A 149 -0.68 -9.05 14.47
C ARG A 149 -1.01 -10.05 13.36
N ALA A 150 -2.23 -10.57 13.36
CA ALA A 150 -2.75 -11.48 12.35
C ALA A 150 -2.74 -10.84 10.95
N PHE A 151 -3.10 -9.55 10.82
CA PHE A 151 -3.07 -8.85 9.54
C PHE A 151 -1.63 -8.57 9.04
N ALA A 152 -0.69 -8.27 9.93
CA ALA A 152 0.73 -8.20 9.57
C ALA A 152 1.27 -9.57 9.11
N TYR A 153 0.88 -10.66 9.78
CA TYR A 153 1.22 -12.02 9.36
C TYR A 153 0.56 -12.44 8.04
N PHE A 154 -0.66 -11.97 7.73
CA PHE A 154 -1.29 -12.18 6.42
C PHE A 154 -0.45 -11.61 5.28
N PHE A 155 0.05 -10.37 5.39
CA PHE A 155 0.96 -9.83 4.38
C PHE A 155 2.28 -10.61 4.32
N LEU A 156 2.84 -11.05 5.45
CA LEU A 156 4.05 -11.90 5.44
C LEU A 156 3.81 -13.23 4.69
N VAL A 157 2.64 -13.85 4.88
CA VAL A 157 2.21 -15.08 4.18
C VAL A 157 1.96 -14.84 2.69
N ASP A 158 1.27 -13.76 2.30
CA ASP A 158 0.97 -13.46 0.88
C ASP A 158 2.26 -13.16 0.09
N LEU A 159 3.16 -12.38 0.70
CA LEU A 159 4.37 -11.87 0.07
C LEU A 159 5.53 -12.88 0.10
N TYR A 160 5.81 -13.53 1.24
CA TYR A 160 7.03 -14.34 1.45
C TYR A 160 6.75 -15.84 1.69
N GLY A 161 5.50 -16.24 1.89
CA GLY A 161 5.15 -17.65 2.07
C GLY A 161 5.56 -18.22 3.43
N ASN A 162 6.71 -18.91 3.49
CA ASN A 162 7.21 -19.54 4.71
C ASN A 162 7.97 -18.50 5.56
N VAL A 163 7.48 -18.21 6.76
CA VAL A 163 8.00 -17.12 7.62
C VAL A 163 8.10 -17.56 9.09
N PRO A 164 8.98 -16.96 9.92
CA PRO A 164 9.08 -17.31 11.33
C PRO A 164 7.86 -16.82 12.14
N LEU A 165 7.25 -17.72 12.90
CA LEU A 165 6.13 -17.41 13.79
C LEU A 165 6.60 -17.21 15.24
N PHE A 166 6.28 -16.08 15.85
CA PHE A 166 6.55 -15.83 17.26
C PHE A 166 5.53 -14.85 17.88
N THR A 167 5.01 -15.22 19.04
CA THR A 167 4.09 -14.38 19.85
C THR A 167 4.77 -13.72 21.05
N ALA A 168 6.03 -14.07 21.33
CA ALA A 168 6.80 -13.51 22.44
C ALA A 168 7.13 -12.01 22.22
N PRO A 169 7.12 -11.19 23.29
CA PRO A 169 7.39 -9.74 23.21
C PRO A 169 8.87 -9.41 22.91
N LYS A 170 9.77 -10.38 23.08
CA LYS A 170 11.21 -10.28 22.76
C LYS A 170 11.67 -11.60 22.15
N VAL A 171 12.49 -11.52 21.11
CA VAL A 171 13.22 -12.67 20.56
C VAL A 171 14.43 -12.95 21.45
N ASP A 172 14.63 -14.22 21.81
CA ASP A 172 15.86 -14.67 22.49
C ASP A 172 17.01 -14.76 21.47
N PRO A 173 18.10 -13.98 21.62
CA PRO A 173 19.24 -14.04 20.70
C PRO A 173 20.01 -15.38 20.76
N LEU A 174 19.77 -16.22 21.78
CA LEU A 174 20.32 -17.57 21.87
C LEU A 174 19.38 -18.65 21.29
N ASN A 175 18.14 -18.30 20.98
CA ASN A 175 17.10 -19.22 20.48
C ASN A 175 16.21 -18.51 19.44
N LEU A 176 16.82 -18.15 18.31
CA LEU A 176 16.16 -17.40 17.23
C LEU A 176 15.02 -18.20 16.58
N PRO A 177 13.86 -17.58 16.29
CA PRO A 177 12.71 -18.25 15.68
C PRO A 177 13.05 -19.07 14.44
N THR A 178 12.54 -20.30 14.37
CA THR A 178 12.56 -21.12 13.17
C THR A 178 11.53 -20.65 12.16
N GLN A 179 11.79 -20.85 10.87
CA GLN A 179 10.81 -20.60 9.81
C GLN A 179 9.68 -21.65 9.85
N ASN A 180 8.43 -21.19 9.88
CA ASN A 180 7.24 -22.03 9.79
C ASN A 180 6.78 -22.18 8.33
N THR A 181 5.97 -23.19 8.05
CA THR A 181 5.32 -23.36 6.76
C THR A 181 4.18 -22.36 6.58
N ARG A 182 3.89 -22.01 5.32
CA ARG A 182 2.80 -21.11 4.95
C ARG A 182 1.43 -21.53 5.53
N SER A 183 1.18 -22.84 5.66
CA SER A 183 -0.05 -23.34 6.29
C SER A 183 -0.10 -23.08 7.79
N GLU A 184 0.96 -23.44 8.54
CA GLU A 184 0.99 -23.22 10.01
C GLU A 184 0.80 -21.74 10.39
N VAL A 185 1.29 -20.83 9.55
CA VAL A 185 1.08 -19.38 9.76
C VAL A 185 -0.35 -18.96 9.40
N VAL A 186 -0.97 -19.52 8.34
CA VAL A 186 -2.40 -19.32 8.05
C VAL A 186 -3.29 -19.84 9.17
N ASP A 187 -3.02 -21.04 9.68
CA ASP A 187 -3.79 -21.66 10.77
C ASP A 187 -3.72 -20.80 12.06
N PHE A 188 -2.56 -20.18 12.33
CA PHE A 188 -2.40 -19.20 13.40
C PHE A 188 -3.15 -17.88 13.15
N ILE A 189 -3.06 -17.30 11.95
CA ILE A 189 -3.78 -16.07 11.59
C ILE A 189 -5.30 -16.28 11.75
N ILE A 190 -5.82 -17.44 11.33
CA ILE A 190 -7.24 -17.80 11.48
C ILE A 190 -7.61 -17.87 12.96
N SER A 191 -6.89 -18.65 13.77
CA SER A 191 -7.22 -18.83 15.19
C SER A 191 -7.13 -17.55 16.02
N GLU A 192 -6.18 -16.65 15.74
CA GLU A 192 -6.12 -15.32 16.36
C GLU A 192 -7.35 -14.46 16.03
N LEU A 193 -7.81 -14.48 14.77
CA LEU A 193 -8.97 -13.69 14.34
C LEU A 193 -10.29 -14.27 14.86
N GLU A 194 -10.40 -15.60 14.97
CA GLU A 194 -11.56 -16.27 15.56
C GLU A 194 -11.63 -16.09 17.09
N GLU A 195 -10.49 -16.01 17.80
CA GLU A 195 -10.43 -15.62 19.23
C GLU A 195 -10.74 -14.12 19.44
N ALA A 196 -10.25 -13.26 18.54
CA ALA A 196 -10.42 -11.81 18.64
C ALA A 196 -11.84 -11.33 18.31
N ALA A 197 -12.45 -11.81 17.22
CA ALA A 197 -13.70 -11.25 16.68
C ALA A 197 -14.90 -11.16 17.67
N PRO A 198 -15.11 -12.11 18.61
CA PRO A 198 -16.13 -11.98 19.64
C PRO A 198 -15.89 -10.82 20.62
N ASN A 199 -14.62 -10.44 20.83
CA ASN A 199 -14.19 -9.39 21.76
C ASN A 199 -14.07 -8.00 21.07
N LEU A 200 -14.02 -7.96 19.74
CA LEU A 200 -14.15 -6.72 18.97
C LEU A 200 -15.61 -6.25 18.93
N PRO A 201 -15.87 -4.92 18.91
CA PRO A 201 -17.20 -4.39 18.64
C PRO A 201 -17.59 -4.57 17.17
N SER A 202 -18.89 -4.63 16.88
CA SER A 202 -19.40 -4.49 15.51
C SER A 202 -19.42 -3.01 15.11
N GLN A 203 -19.15 -2.70 13.84
CA GLN A 203 -19.36 -1.35 13.30
C GLN A 203 -20.82 -0.88 13.39
N ALA A 204 -21.80 -1.79 13.51
CA ALA A 204 -23.19 -1.44 13.77
C ALA A 204 -23.45 -0.93 15.21
N ASP A 205 -22.54 -1.20 16.15
CA ASP A 205 -22.68 -0.89 17.58
C ASP A 205 -21.89 0.37 18.03
N VAL A 206 -21.08 0.97 17.16
CA VAL A 206 -20.13 2.07 17.48
C VAL A 206 -20.19 3.22 16.48
N GLY A 207 -19.83 4.42 16.92
CA GLY A 207 -19.82 5.64 16.11
C GLY A 207 -18.43 6.10 15.65
N SER A 208 -18.37 7.38 15.28
CA SER A 208 -17.17 8.15 14.88
C SER A 208 -15.92 7.89 15.74
N GLU A 209 -16.09 7.68 17.04
CA GLU A 209 -15.03 7.44 18.01
C GLU A 209 -14.28 6.11 17.85
N TYR A 210 -14.79 5.22 16.99
CA TYR A 210 -14.14 3.97 16.59
C TYR A 210 -13.61 3.99 15.15
N TYR A 211 -13.75 5.10 14.41
CA TYR A 211 -13.28 5.18 13.02
C TYR A 211 -11.79 4.84 12.88
N GLY A 212 -11.45 4.06 11.85
CA GLY A 212 -10.10 3.60 11.56
C GLY A 212 -9.55 2.49 12.48
N ARG A 213 -10.32 2.00 13.46
CA ARG A 213 -9.94 0.86 14.31
C ARG A 213 -10.47 -0.47 13.75
N PHE A 214 -9.89 -1.57 14.23
CA PHE A 214 -10.25 -2.91 13.81
C PHE A 214 -11.60 -3.30 14.44
N THR A 215 -12.62 -3.49 13.60
CA THR A 215 -13.96 -3.95 13.96
C THR A 215 -14.09 -5.46 13.80
N ARG A 216 -15.14 -6.05 14.38
CA ARG A 216 -15.49 -7.47 14.17
C ARG A 216 -15.63 -7.80 12.69
N GLU A 217 -16.22 -6.90 11.92
CA GLU A 217 -16.42 -7.08 10.48
C GLU A 217 -15.09 -6.98 9.72
N ALA A 218 -14.14 -6.12 10.14
CA ALA A 218 -12.79 -6.12 9.57
C ALA A 218 -12.06 -7.45 9.78
N ALA A 219 -12.22 -8.09 10.94
CA ALA A 219 -11.70 -9.44 11.19
C ALA A 219 -12.38 -10.50 10.30
N TYR A 220 -13.70 -10.40 10.11
CA TYR A 220 -14.42 -11.27 9.19
C TYR A 220 -14.04 -11.04 7.71
N THR A 221 -13.78 -9.80 7.26
CA THR A 221 -13.28 -9.54 5.90
C THR A 221 -11.87 -10.10 5.69
N LEU A 222 -10.98 -10.00 6.68
CA LEU A 222 -9.66 -10.63 6.62
C LEU A 222 -9.76 -12.17 6.58
N LEU A 223 -10.62 -12.77 7.39
CA LEU A 223 -10.90 -14.22 7.33
C LEU A 223 -11.46 -14.64 5.97
N ALA A 224 -12.44 -13.91 5.41
CA ALA A 224 -12.97 -14.18 4.08
C ALA A 224 -11.87 -14.08 2.99
N THR A 225 -10.97 -13.09 3.11
CA THR A 225 -9.81 -12.91 2.21
C THR A 225 -8.82 -14.07 2.33
N LEU A 226 -8.52 -14.55 3.53
CA LEU A 226 -7.66 -15.71 3.78
C LEU A 226 -8.24 -16.98 3.17
N TYR A 227 -9.51 -17.28 3.44
CA TYR A 227 -10.15 -18.50 2.94
C TYR A 227 -10.30 -18.52 1.42
N LEU A 228 -10.57 -17.38 0.78
CA LEU A 228 -10.57 -17.28 -0.68
C LEU A 228 -9.20 -17.61 -1.28
N ASN A 229 -8.11 -17.28 -0.57
CA ASN A 229 -6.73 -17.54 -1.00
C ASN A 229 -6.14 -18.85 -0.43
N ALA A 230 -6.90 -19.63 0.33
CA ALA A 230 -6.41 -20.84 1.01
C ALA A 230 -5.79 -21.86 0.04
N GLU A 231 -6.32 -22.01 -1.17
CA GLU A 231 -5.76 -22.89 -2.20
C GLU A 231 -4.30 -22.53 -2.56
N VAL A 232 -3.99 -21.23 -2.60
CA VAL A 232 -2.65 -20.68 -2.88
C VAL A 232 -1.73 -20.78 -1.66
N TYR A 233 -2.30 -20.74 -0.45
CA TYR A 233 -1.52 -20.64 0.79
C TYR A 233 -1.26 -22.01 1.47
N THR A 234 -2.22 -22.94 1.42
CA THR A 234 -2.18 -24.25 2.08
C THR A 234 -2.27 -25.43 1.09
N GLY A 235 -2.59 -25.16 -0.19
CA GLY A 235 -2.85 -26.19 -1.19
C GLY A 235 -4.25 -26.80 -1.11
N SER A 236 -5.16 -26.22 -0.33
CA SER A 236 -6.57 -26.66 -0.20
C SER A 236 -7.54 -25.48 -0.25
N ALA A 237 -8.46 -25.50 -1.21
CA ALA A 237 -9.50 -24.47 -1.33
C ALA A 237 -10.49 -24.51 -0.16
N GLN A 238 -10.98 -23.34 0.25
CA GLN A 238 -11.91 -23.14 1.38
C GLN A 238 -13.02 -22.14 1.01
N ASN A 239 -13.58 -22.27 -0.20
CA ASN A 239 -14.54 -21.30 -0.76
C ASN A 239 -15.80 -21.17 0.10
N GLU A 240 -16.26 -22.25 0.71
CA GLU A 240 -17.38 -22.28 1.65
C GLU A 240 -17.14 -21.38 2.86
N MET A 241 -15.92 -21.40 3.44
CA MET A 241 -15.54 -20.53 4.56
C MET A 241 -15.39 -19.07 4.12
N ALA A 242 -14.92 -18.83 2.88
CA ALA A 242 -14.87 -17.49 2.30
C ALA A 242 -16.28 -16.88 2.13
N ILE A 243 -17.26 -17.69 1.72
CA ILE A 243 -18.67 -17.31 1.67
C ILE A 243 -19.19 -17.06 3.10
N GLU A 244 -18.96 -17.97 4.06
CA GLU A 244 -19.45 -17.82 5.43
C GLU A 244 -18.97 -16.51 6.08
N TYR A 245 -17.68 -16.19 5.96
CA TYR A 245 -17.12 -14.98 6.55
C TYR A 245 -17.51 -13.70 5.80
N ALA A 246 -17.67 -13.74 4.47
CA ALA A 246 -18.28 -12.62 3.74
C ALA A 246 -19.76 -12.43 4.11
N ASP A 247 -20.50 -13.52 4.34
CA ASP A 247 -21.90 -13.47 4.82
C ASP A 247 -22.01 -12.92 6.24
N LYS A 248 -21.04 -13.16 7.14
CA LYS A 248 -21.04 -12.51 8.47
C LYS A 248 -20.91 -10.98 8.36
N VAL A 249 -20.14 -10.48 7.39
CA VAL A 249 -20.04 -9.03 7.13
C VAL A 249 -21.32 -8.49 6.48
N ILE A 250 -21.83 -9.15 5.42
CA ILE A 250 -23.04 -8.71 4.70
C ILE A 250 -24.27 -8.71 5.62
N ASN A 251 -24.46 -9.78 6.41
CA ASN A 251 -25.62 -9.90 7.30
C ASN A 251 -25.48 -9.09 8.61
N SER A 252 -24.35 -8.39 8.84
CA SER A 252 -24.24 -7.41 9.93
C SER A 252 -25.12 -6.17 9.70
N GLY A 253 -25.37 -5.82 8.44
CA GLY A 253 -26.05 -4.57 8.06
C GLY A 253 -25.22 -3.29 8.33
N ALA A 254 -23.95 -3.42 8.74
CA ALA A 254 -23.11 -2.28 9.12
C ALA A 254 -22.54 -1.49 7.93
N TYR A 255 -22.55 -2.06 6.73
CA TYR A 255 -21.97 -1.48 5.51
C TYR A 255 -22.89 -1.66 4.29
N GLN A 256 -22.71 -0.79 3.30
CA GLN A 256 -23.40 -0.80 2.01
C GLN A 256 -22.52 -0.16 0.93
N LEU A 257 -22.81 -0.40 -0.36
CA LEU A 257 -22.15 0.35 -1.43
C LEU A 257 -22.58 1.83 -1.42
N LEU A 258 -21.63 2.75 -1.58
CA LEU A 258 -21.94 4.16 -1.82
C LEU A 258 -22.59 4.32 -3.21
N PRO A 259 -23.66 5.13 -3.36
CA PRO A 259 -24.31 5.36 -4.65
C PRO A 259 -23.41 5.96 -5.73
N ASN A 260 -22.35 6.68 -5.32
CA ASN A 260 -21.29 7.16 -6.21
C ASN A 260 -19.96 6.47 -5.81
N TYR A 261 -19.31 5.83 -6.78
CA TYR A 261 -18.00 5.19 -6.58
C TYR A 261 -16.97 6.13 -5.94
N PHE A 262 -16.89 7.38 -6.43
CA PHE A 262 -15.83 8.32 -6.04
C PHE A 262 -15.97 8.90 -4.63
N ASP A 263 -17.13 8.75 -3.98
CA ASP A 263 -17.33 9.21 -2.60
C ASP A 263 -16.43 8.43 -1.63
N ASN A 264 -16.04 7.18 -1.98
CA ASN A 264 -15.07 6.35 -1.26
C ASN A 264 -13.66 6.98 -1.18
N PHE A 265 -13.34 7.91 -2.08
CA PHE A 265 -11.96 8.32 -2.36
C PHE A 265 -11.76 9.85 -2.29
N THR A 266 -12.70 10.59 -1.71
CA THR A 266 -12.54 12.03 -1.45
C THR A 266 -11.37 12.32 -0.49
N TYR A 267 -11.04 13.59 -0.25
CA TYR A 267 -10.02 13.97 0.76
C TYR A 267 -10.58 13.99 2.19
N ASN A 268 -11.88 13.77 2.31
CA ASN A 268 -12.67 13.73 3.53
C ASN A 268 -13.58 12.49 3.49
N ASN A 269 -12.96 11.33 3.23
CA ASN A 269 -13.63 10.05 3.07
C ASN A 269 -13.76 9.26 4.39
N GLU A 270 -13.52 9.91 5.53
CA GLU A 270 -13.86 9.39 6.85
C GLU A 270 -15.35 8.99 6.96
N GLU A 271 -15.63 8.00 7.81
CA GLU A 271 -16.99 7.60 8.23
C GLU A 271 -17.97 7.24 7.10
N ASN A 272 -17.48 6.96 5.88
CA ASN A 272 -18.32 6.51 4.78
C ASN A 272 -18.76 5.05 4.95
N ALA A 273 -19.99 4.73 4.51
CA ALA A 273 -20.66 3.45 4.78
C ALA A 273 -20.11 2.22 4.02
N GLU A 274 -19.02 2.36 3.26
CA GLU A 274 -18.42 1.29 2.46
C GLU A 274 -16.99 0.92 2.92
N PHE A 275 -16.34 1.80 3.68
CA PHE A 275 -14.96 1.64 4.20
C PHE A 275 -14.95 0.78 5.46
N ILE A 276 -14.34 -0.41 5.40
CA ILE A 276 -14.32 -1.38 6.52
C ILE A 276 -13.03 -1.24 7.36
N PHE A 277 -11.87 -1.14 6.68
CA PHE A 277 -10.58 -0.91 7.34
C PHE A 277 -9.55 -0.35 6.35
N GLY A 278 -8.64 0.49 6.82
CA GLY A 278 -7.67 1.20 5.97
C GLY A 278 -6.52 1.85 6.74
N GLY A 279 -5.56 2.38 5.98
CA GLY A 279 -4.53 3.28 6.50
C GLY A 279 -5.08 4.71 6.62
N ILE A 280 -4.96 5.29 7.81
CA ILE A 280 -5.54 6.59 8.19
C ILE A 280 -4.50 7.73 8.14
N TYR A 281 -4.89 8.88 7.60
CA TYR A 281 -4.03 9.99 7.22
C TYR A 281 -4.53 11.32 7.77
N THR A 282 -3.79 11.85 8.74
CA THR A 282 -4.06 13.12 9.42
C THR A 282 -2.91 14.12 9.20
N PRO A 283 -2.72 14.66 7.97
CA PRO A 283 -1.58 15.54 7.65
C PRO A 283 -1.56 16.85 8.45
N ASN A 284 -2.69 17.25 9.03
CA ASN A 284 -2.91 18.54 9.67
C ASN A 284 -2.73 18.51 11.21
N ILE A 285 -2.27 17.40 11.81
CA ILE A 285 -1.96 17.31 13.24
C ILE A 285 -0.44 17.18 13.50
N PRO A 286 0.08 17.63 14.66
CA PRO A 286 1.49 17.48 15.01
C PRO A 286 1.94 16.01 15.00
N GLY A 287 2.95 15.69 14.18
CA GLY A 287 3.46 14.32 14.03
C GLY A 287 2.56 13.40 13.20
N GLY A 288 1.49 13.92 12.59
CA GLY A 288 0.63 13.20 11.65
C GLY A 288 1.33 12.83 10.33
N ILE A 289 0.58 12.16 9.46
CA ILE A 289 1.01 11.68 8.14
C ILE A 289 -0.09 11.97 7.13
N GLY A 290 0.25 12.22 5.87
CA GLY A 290 -0.70 12.34 4.77
C GLY A 290 -0.30 11.49 3.58
N HIS A 291 -1.26 11.14 2.74
CA HIS A 291 -1.07 10.25 1.62
C HIS A 291 -0.43 11.00 0.43
N PRO A 292 0.76 10.59 -0.06
CA PRO A 292 1.53 11.37 -1.04
C PRO A 292 1.16 11.08 -2.52
N LEU A 293 0.00 10.47 -2.77
CA LEU A 293 -0.27 9.83 -4.06
C LEU A 293 -0.60 10.80 -5.19
N VAL A 294 -1.46 11.79 -4.95
CA VAL A 294 -1.79 12.82 -5.94
C VAL A 294 -0.52 13.54 -6.40
N GLN A 295 0.42 13.78 -5.48
CA GLN A 295 1.76 14.28 -5.78
C GLN A 295 2.61 13.31 -6.62
N LYS A 296 2.61 12.01 -6.32
CA LYS A 296 3.44 11.00 -7.01
C LYS A 296 2.94 10.64 -8.42
N VAL A 297 1.63 10.74 -8.69
CA VAL A 297 1.01 10.37 -9.98
C VAL A 297 0.94 11.54 -10.96
N LEU A 298 0.44 12.72 -10.54
CA LEU A 298 0.06 13.77 -11.48
C LEU A 298 1.25 14.42 -12.21
N PRO A 299 1.03 14.95 -13.43
CA PRO A 299 2.01 15.78 -14.13
C PRO A 299 2.35 17.06 -13.36
N GLY A 300 3.62 17.50 -13.38
CA GLY A 300 4.05 18.68 -12.61
C GLY A 300 3.33 19.99 -12.96
N ILE A 301 2.87 20.13 -14.22
CA ILE A 301 2.00 21.25 -14.64
C ILE A 301 0.67 21.32 -13.88
N SER A 302 0.13 20.19 -13.42
CA SER A 302 -1.16 20.11 -12.73
C SER A 302 -1.17 20.82 -11.38
N GLY A 303 -0.02 21.18 -10.80
CA GLY A 303 0.06 21.89 -9.52
C GLY A 303 -0.74 23.19 -9.53
N GLY A 304 -0.24 24.21 -10.22
CA GLY A 304 -0.91 25.50 -10.34
C GLY A 304 -2.25 25.44 -11.10
N LEU A 305 -2.40 24.51 -12.05
CA LEU A 305 -3.61 24.39 -12.86
C LEU A 305 -4.78 23.78 -12.07
N PHE A 306 -4.53 22.74 -11.25
CA PHE A 306 -5.54 22.11 -10.41
C PHE A 306 -5.68 22.76 -9.02
N GLY A 307 -4.93 23.84 -8.75
CA GLY A 307 -5.01 24.61 -7.50
C GLY A 307 -4.29 23.97 -6.31
N LEU A 308 -3.37 23.03 -6.56
CA LEU A 308 -2.60 22.34 -5.53
C LEU A 308 -1.48 23.25 -4.99
N PRO A 309 -1.21 23.26 -3.67
CA PRO A 309 -0.16 24.10 -3.06
C PRO A 309 1.27 23.54 -3.27
N TYR A 310 1.47 22.65 -4.25
CA TYR A 310 2.74 21.98 -4.55
C TYR A 310 2.82 21.61 -6.04
N THR A 311 4.02 21.27 -6.50
CA THR A 311 4.26 20.71 -7.85
C THR A 311 4.20 19.18 -7.78
N PRO A 312 3.28 18.51 -8.51
CA PRO A 312 3.30 17.07 -8.68
C PRO A 312 4.57 16.56 -9.39
N GLN A 313 4.83 15.26 -9.30
CA GLN A 313 6.14 14.68 -9.62
C GLN A 313 6.15 13.80 -10.88
N ASP A 314 5.00 13.52 -11.50
CA ASP A 314 4.87 12.81 -12.78
C ASP A 314 5.42 11.37 -12.84
N GLY A 315 5.63 10.72 -11.68
CA GLY A 315 6.28 9.41 -11.61
C GLY A 315 5.37 8.25 -11.98
N PHE A 316 4.35 8.03 -11.15
CA PHE A 316 3.45 6.90 -11.24
C PHE A 316 2.41 7.08 -12.36
N GLY A 317 1.88 5.98 -12.86
CA GLY A 317 0.87 5.92 -13.91
C GLY A 317 0.24 4.52 -14.00
N THR A 318 -0.50 4.26 -15.07
CA THR A 318 -1.14 2.96 -15.35
C THR A 318 -0.90 2.52 -16.80
N ARG A 319 -1.16 1.24 -17.08
CA ARG A 319 -1.02 0.62 -18.41
C ARG A 319 -2.31 0.77 -19.25
N PRO A 320 -2.21 0.86 -20.60
CA PRO A 320 -3.37 0.91 -21.49
C PRO A 320 -4.39 -0.21 -21.26
N SER A 321 -3.91 -1.45 -21.10
CA SER A 321 -4.71 -2.64 -20.80
C SER A 321 -5.73 -2.41 -19.67
N ILE A 322 -5.31 -1.73 -18.60
CA ILE A 322 -6.14 -1.43 -17.43
C ILE A 322 -7.27 -0.46 -17.78
N VAL A 323 -7.02 0.54 -18.62
CA VAL A 323 -8.06 1.51 -19.05
C VAL A 323 -9.01 0.88 -20.08
N GLU A 324 -8.50 -0.07 -20.87
CA GLU A 324 -9.27 -0.86 -21.84
C GLU A 324 -10.24 -1.85 -21.18
N LEU A 325 -10.05 -2.21 -19.90
CA LEU A 325 -11.03 -2.98 -19.10
C LEU A 325 -12.37 -2.26 -18.89
N TYR A 326 -12.43 -0.94 -19.05
CA TYR A 326 -13.60 -0.13 -18.69
C TYR A 326 -14.45 0.27 -19.90
N GLU A 327 -15.76 0.11 -19.80
CA GLU A 327 -16.75 0.62 -20.77
C GLU A 327 -16.80 2.15 -20.76
N ASP A 328 -17.16 2.80 -21.86
CA ASP A 328 -17.17 4.27 -21.96
C ASP A 328 -18.20 4.95 -21.04
N GLN A 329 -19.23 4.20 -20.61
CA GLN A 329 -20.22 4.63 -19.63
C GLN A 329 -19.91 4.24 -18.17
N ASP A 330 -18.88 3.42 -17.92
CA ASP A 330 -18.46 3.07 -16.55
C ASP A 330 -17.82 4.30 -15.89
N VAL A 331 -18.44 4.82 -14.83
CA VAL A 331 -18.02 6.09 -14.21
C VAL A 331 -16.58 6.02 -13.69
N ARG A 332 -16.12 4.83 -13.30
CA ARG A 332 -14.77 4.59 -12.77
C ARG A 332 -13.69 4.93 -13.80
N LYS A 333 -14.00 4.81 -15.10
CA LYS A 333 -13.13 5.22 -16.22
C LYS A 333 -12.75 6.71 -16.16
N GLY A 334 -13.59 7.54 -15.51
CA GLY A 334 -13.32 8.95 -15.23
C GLY A 334 -12.08 9.20 -14.36
N MET A 335 -11.53 8.20 -13.68
CA MET A 335 -10.29 8.34 -12.92
C MET A 335 -9.04 8.50 -13.82
N PHE A 336 -9.11 8.15 -15.10
CA PHE A 336 -7.94 8.11 -15.99
C PHE A 336 -7.74 9.38 -16.81
N LEU A 337 -6.52 9.93 -16.73
CA LEU A 337 -6.01 10.94 -17.65
C LEU A 337 -5.33 10.20 -18.82
N SER A 338 -6.17 9.73 -19.73
CA SER A 338 -5.82 8.94 -20.93
C SER A 338 -5.08 9.75 -22.01
N TYR A 339 -4.63 9.06 -23.06
CA TYR A 339 -3.90 9.68 -24.17
C TYR A 339 -4.70 10.74 -24.94
N GLY A 340 -3.98 11.74 -25.47
CA GLY A 340 -4.53 12.92 -26.14
C GLY A 340 -4.55 14.15 -25.22
N PRO A 341 -5.39 15.16 -25.53
CA PRO A 341 -5.52 16.37 -24.74
C PRO A 341 -5.99 16.06 -23.30
N MET A 342 -5.13 16.30 -22.31
CA MET A 342 -5.47 16.13 -20.90
C MET A 342 -6.62 17.07 -20.52
N LYS A 343 -7.61 16.53 -19.80
CA LYS A 343 -8.72 17.31 -19.24
C LYS A 343 -8.49 17.59 -17.77
N ASP A 344 -9.02 18.72 -17.29
CA ASP A 344 -9.08 19.04 -15.87
C ASP A 344 -10.23 18.23 -15.23
N PRO A 345 -9.95 17.40 -14.21
CA PRO A 345 -10.95 16.50 -13.62
C PRO A 345 -12.12 17.25 -12.93
N ARG A 346 -11.96 18.54 -12.64
CA ARG A 346 -12.94 19.35 -11.89
C ARG A 346 -14.01 19.99 -12.78
N ASN A 347 -13.78 20.06 -14.09
CA ASN A 347 -14.65 20.78 -15.03
C ASN A 347 -14.72 20.16 -16.45
N GLY A 348 -13.82 19.24 -16.80
CA GLY A 348 -13.78 18.57 -18.11
C GLY A 348 -13.14 19.36 -19.25
N GLU A 349 -12.69 20.59 -19.00
CA GLU A 349 -12.03 21.45 -19.99
C GLU A 349 -10.63 20.94 -20.36
N VAL A 350 -10.18 21.24 -21.57
CA VAL A 350 -8.83 20.87 -22.03
C VAL A 350 -7.79 21.73 -21.33
N VAL A 351 -6.78 21.08 -20.75
CA VAL A 351 -5.70 21.73 -20.01
C VAL A 351 -4.73 22.38 -20.99
N MET A 352 -4.78 23.71 -21.06
CA MET A 352 -3.94 24.53 -21.92
C MET A 352 -2.65 24.95 -21.21
N VAL A 353 -1.52 24.84 -21.92
CA VAL A 353 -0.16 25.00 -21.39
C VAL A 353 0.76 25.72 -22.39
N GLU A 354 1.89 26.16 -21.87
CA GLU A 354 2.99 26.71 -22.66
C GLU A 354 3.91 25.59 -23.12
N ARG A 355 4.13 25.46 -24.43
CA ARG A 355 5.16 24.55 -24.94
C ARG A 355 6.54 25.21 -24.81
N VAL A 356 7.41 24.61 -24.00
CA VAL A 356 8.84 24.93 -23.96
C VAL A 356 9.61 23.76 -24.57
N VAL A 357 10.52 24.06 -25.50
CA VAL A 357 11.40 23.06 -26.13
C VAL A 357 12.84 23.44 -25.82
N PRO A 358 13.42 22.97 -24.69
CA PRO A 358 14.86 23.00 -24.47
C PRO A 358 15.56 22.02 -25.42
N ASP A 359 16.81 22.31 -25.75
CA ASP A 359 17.59 21.51 -26.70
C ASP A 359 17.68 20.02 -26.32
N ASN A 360 17.63 19.17 -27.35
CA ASN A 360 17.82 17.72 -27.32
C ASN A 360 16.87 16.93 -26.39
N ASN A 361 15.70 16.65 -26.97
CA ASN A 361 14.84 15.50 -26.63
C ASN A 361 13.93 15.64 -25.40
N SER A 362 13.47 16.85 -25.07
CA SER A 362 12.34 17.03 -24.14
C SER A 362 11.36 18.12 -24.57
N ASN A 363 10.07 17.78 -24.68
CA ASN A 363 9.01 18.76 -24.49
C ASN A 363 8.90 18.98 -22.97
N LEU A 364 9.13 20.20 -22.50
CA LEU A 364 8.75 20.62 -21.16
C LEU A 364 7.56 21.56 -21.27
N TYR A 365 6.51 21.30 -20.49
CA TYR A 365 5.35 22.16 -20.45
C TYR A 365 5.45 23.05 -19.21
N GLN A 366 5.11 24.33 -19.36
CA GLN A 366 5.07 25.29 -18.26
C GLN A 366 3.70 26.00 -18.24
N ALA A 367 3.47 26.81 -17.21
CA ALA A 367 2.34 27.74 -17.13
C ALA A 367 2.89 29.17 -17.08
N GLY A 368 2.58 30.02 -18.08
CA GLY A 368 3.12 31.37 -18.20
C GLY A 368 3.74 31.70 -19.57
N LYS A 369 2.95 32.41 -20.39
CA LYS A 369 3.12 32.83 -21.80
C LYS A 369 4.43 32.52 -22.55
N SER A 370 4.32 31.57 -23.48
CA SER A 370 5.20 31.39 -24.64
C SER A 370 4.89 32.38 -25.77
N THR A 371 5.84 32.59 -26.69
CA THR A 371 5.71 33.47 -27.87
C THR A 371 4.82 32.91 -28.98
N GLU A 372 4.45 31.62 -28.92
CA GLU A 372 3.59 30.96 -29.93
C GLU A 372 2.13 30.77 -29.46
N GLY A 373 1.82 31.12 -28.21
CA GLY A 373 0.50 30.96 -27.60
C GLY A 373 0.29 29.59 -26.92
N PRO A 374 -0.86 29.43 -26.22
CA PRO A 374 -1.15 28.22 -25.46
C PRO A 374 -1.58 27.05 -26.36
N VAL A 375 -1.13 25.85 -26.00
CA VAL A 375 -1.48 24.57 -26.68
C VAL A 375 -2.03 23.57 -25.66
N PRO A 376 -2.75 22.51 -26.08
CA PRO A 376 -3.15 21.44 -25.16
C PRO A 376 -1.95 20.71 -24.54
N TYR A 377 -2.10 20.24 -23.30
CA TYR A 377 -1.18 19.27 -22.70
C TYR A 377 -1.54 17.87 -23.21
N GLU A 378 -0.82 17.39 -24.22
CA GLU A 378 -1.00 16.05 -24.78
C GLU A 378 -0.36 14.99 -23.88
N ILE A 379 -1.12 14.03 -23.34
CA ILE A 379 -0.58 12.79 -22.76
C ILE A 379 -0.34 11.80 -23.91
N ILE A 380 0.84 11.22 -24.00
CA ILE A 380 1.25 10.37 -25.13
C ILE A 380 1.62 8.94 -24.71
N PRO A 381 1.51 7.95 -25.61
CA PRO A 381 1.95 6.59 -25.35
C PRO A 381 3.40 6.51 -24.88
N ALA A 382 3.61 5.78 -23.79
CA ALA A 382 4.95 5.36 -23.39
C ALA A 382 5.44 4.23 -24.32
N THR A 383 6.74 4.22 -24.60
CA THR A 383 7.41 3.22 -25.46
C THR A 383 8.26 2.22 -24.68
N GLY A 384 8.33 2.36 -23.35
CA GLY A 384 9.12 1.52 -22.45
C GLY A 384 9.15 2.07 -21.02
N ILE A 385 9.77 1.33 -20.11
CA ILE A 385 9.96 1.75 -18.70
C ILE A 385 11.08 2.78 -18.50
N ARG A 386 11.95 3.00 -19.50
CA ARG A 386 13.08 3.95 -19.46
C ARG A 386 12.99 5.01 -20.55
N ASN A 387 13.71 6.12 -20.35
CA ASN A 387 13.93 7.21 -21.30
C ASN A 387 12.65 7.79 -21.91
N GLN A 388 11.59 7.91 -21.11
CA GLN A 388 10.30 8.45 -21.54
C GLN A 388 10.25 9.99 -21.38
N PRO A 389 9.55 10.73 -22.25
CA PRO A 389 9.31 12.15 -22.02
C PRO A 389 8.37 12.37 -20.83
N MET A 390 8.30 13.61 -20.34
CA MET A 390 7.46 13.95 -19.18
C MET A 390 5.99 13.61 -19.44
N ASN A 391 5.46 13.99 -20.60
CA ASN A 391 4.07 13.71 -20.94
C ASN A 391 3.75 12.27 -21.39
N ALA A 392 4.64 11.29 -21.19
CA ALA A 392 4.38 9.89 -21.53
C ALA A 392 3.87 9.04 -20.34
N GLY A 393 2.91 8.16 -20.67
CA GLY A 393 2.24 7.23 -19.76
C GLY A 393 0.93 7.79 -19.19
N ILE A 394 -0.10 6.93 -19.09
CA ILE A 394 -1.43 7.31 -18.60
C ILE A 394 -1.33 7.69 -17.11
N LYS A 395 -1.93 8.82 -16.74
CA LYS A 395 -2.02 9.28 -15.34
C LYS A 395 -3.42 9.04 -14.79
N TRP A 396 -3.60 9.15 -13.49
CA TRP A 396 -4.87 8.83 -12.85
C TRP A 396 -5.11 9.59 -11.54
N ILE A 397 -6.39 9.72 -11.17
CA ILE A 397 -6.90 10.42 -10.00
C ILE A 397 -8.07 9.60 -9.45
N LYS A 398 -7.75 8.50 -8.74
CA LYS A 398 -8.75 7.73 -7.99
C LYS A 398 -9.10 8.44 -6.70
N TRP A 399 -8.06 8.80 -5.93
CA TRP A 399 -8.18 9.65 -4.76
C TRP A 399 -8.26 11.13 -5.16
N GLY A 400 -9.33 11.78 -4.72
CA GLY A 400 -9.68 13.15 -5.06
C GLY A 400 -8.70 14.18 -4.53
N LEU A 401 -8.64 15.34 -5.18
CA LEU A 401 -7.73 16.41 -4.84
C LEU A 401 -8.07 17.02 -3.47
N ASP A 402 -7.16 16.91 -2.51
CA ASP A 402 -7.22 17.63 -1.23
C ASP A 402 -6.79 19.10 -1.42
N PRO A 403 -7.66 20.09 -1.16
CA PRO A 403 -7.30 21.51 -1.24
C PRO A 403 -6.57 22.02 0.02
N ASN A 404 -6.56 21.26 1.11
CA ASN A 404 -5.99 21.62 2.41
C ASN A 404 -4.62 20.96 2.67
N THR A 405 -4.19 20.06 1.78
CA THR A 405 -2.93 19.31 1.80
C THR A 405 -1.68 20.16 2.06
N ASN A 406 -0.79 19.65 2.91
CA ASN A 406 0.52 20.26 3.15
C ASN A 406 1.63 19.53 2.35
N GLY A 407 2.19 20.21 1.36
CA GLY A 407 3.39 19.76 0.65
C GLY A 407 3.24 18.48 -0.19
N GLY A 408 2.00 18.07 -0.50
CA GLY A 408 1.69 16.83 -1.24
C GLY A 408 1.13 15.70 -0.39
N ASN A 409 1.15 15.84 0.95
CA ASN A 409 0.59 14.88 1.88
C ASN A 409 -0.90 15.20 2.06
N ALA A 410 -1.77 14.40 1.47
CA ALA A 410 -3.22 14.61 1.45
C ALA A 410 -3.95 13.87 2.57
N GLY A 411 -5.16 14.30 2.91
CA GLY A 411 -6.03 13.66 3.92
C GLY A 411 -6.82 12.43 3.47
N ASN A 412 -6.66 11.95 2.22
CA ASN A 412 -7.43 10.80 1.74
C ASN A 412 -7.05 9.50 2.49
N ASP A 413 -8.03 8.85 3.11
CA ASP A 413 -7.86 7.55 3.76
C ASP A 413 -7.94 6.39 2.76
N ILE A 414 -7.11 5.37 2.98
CA ILE A 414 -6.84 4.33 1.98
C ILE A 414 -7.27 2.97 2.52
N ALA A 415 -8.42 2.49 2.04
CA ALA A 415 -8.96 1.20 2.43
C ALA A 415 -8.02 0.04 2.03
N PHE A 416 -7.88 -0.93 2.93
CA PHE A 416 -7.53 -2.31 2.59
C PHE A 416 -8.78 -3.11 2.25
N PHE A 417 -9.88 -2.80 2.94
CA PHE A 417 -11.15 -3.50 2.84
C PHE A 417 -12.29 -2.50 2.63
N ARG A 418 -13.05 -2.72 1.54
CA ARG A 418 -14.34 -2.08 1.28
C ARG A 418 -15.43 -3.13 1.14
N TYR A 419 -16.69 -2.75 1.35
CA TYR A 419 -17.84 -3.63 1.16
C TYR A 419 -17.91 -4.21 -0.27
N ALA A 420 -17.48 -3.47 -1.29
CA ALA A 420 -17.35 -3.99 -2.66
C ALA A 420 -16.37 -5.17 -2.78
N ASP A 421 -15.26 -5.19 -2.02
CA ASP A 421 -14.34 -6.34 -1.99
C ASP A 421 -15.03 -7.56 -1.36
N VAL A 422 -15.81 -7.37 -0.28
CA VAL A 422 -16.58 -8.44 0.37
C VAL A 422 -17.61 -9.06 -0.58
N ILE A 423 -18.34 -8.24 -1.35
CA ILE A 423 -19.26 -8.71 -2.39
C ILE A 423 -18.52 -9.55 -3.43
N LEU A 424 -17.37 -9.07 -3.92
CA LEU A 424 -16.60 -9.75 -4.98
C LEU A 424 -15.85 -10.99 -4.47
N ILE A 425 -15.44 -11.03 -3.19
CA ILE A 425 -14.90 -12.23 -2.51
C ILE A 425 -15.97 -13.33 -2.49
N LYS A 426 -17.20 -12.99 -2.07
CA LYS A 426 -18.33 -13.91 -2.06
C LYS A 426 -18.71 -14.37 -3.48
N ALA A 427 -18.72 -13.46 -4.44
CA ALA A 427 -19.01 -13.77 -5.85
C ALA A 427 -17.99 -14.76 -6.43
N GLU A 428 -16.69 -14.53 -6.20
CA GLU A 428 -15.63 -15.43 -6.67
C GLU A 428 -15.71 -16.81 -6.01
N ALA A 429 -15.87 -16.87 -4.69
CA ALA A 429 -16.01 -18.12 -3.96
C ALA A 429 -17.25 -18.92 -4.44
N MET A 430 -18.38 -18.23 -4.68
CA MET A 430 -19.57 -18.86 -5.29
C MET A 430 -19.30 -19.38 -6.70
N ALA A 431 -18.60 -18.63 -7.55
CA ALA A 431 -18.23 -19.08 -8.90
C ALA A 431 -17.27 -20.27 -8.88
N ARG A 432 -16.30 -20.31 -7.96
CA ARG A 432 -15.40 -21.47 -7.74
C ARG A 432 -16.15 -22.73 -7.31
N LEU A 433 -17.29 -22.59 -6.62
CA LEU A 433 -18.22 -23.68 -6.30
C LEU A 433 -19.29 -23.93 -7.38
N GLY A 434 -19.15 -23.33 -8.57
CA GLY A 434 -20.06 -23.50 -9.71
C GLY A 434 -21.37 -22.70 -9.64
N ASN A 435 -21.59 -21.91 -8.58
CA ASN A 435 -22.80 -21.11 -8.36
C ASN A 435 -22.80 -19.78 -9.15
N PHE A 436 -22.43 -19.83 -10.43
CA PHE A 436 -22.28 -18.67 -11.32
C PHE A 436 -23.52 -17.77 -11.39
N SER A 437 -24.73 -18.33 -11.21
CA SER A 437 -25.98 -17.55 -11.15
C SER A 437 -26.00 -16.56 -9.98
N GLN A 438 -25.51 -16.95 -8.80
CA GLN A 438 -25.42 -16.05 -7.64
C GLN A 438 -24.22 -15.09 -7.75
N ALA A 439 -23.08 -15.58 -8.26
CA ALA A 439 -21.92 -14.73 -8.57
C ALA A 439 -22.27 -13.61 -9.56
N THR A 440 -23.11 -13.88 -10.57
CA THR A 440 -23.57 -12.89 -11.55
C THR A 440 -24.38 -11.76 -10.90
N ILE A 441 -25.23 -12.07 -9.92
CA ILE A 441 -26.03 -11.07 -9.19
C ILE A 441 -25.11 -10.15 -8.39
N LEU A 442 -24.18 -10.73 -7.62
CA LEU A 442 -23.22 -9.99 -6.79
C LEU A 442 -22.26 -9.12 -7.63
N VAL A 443 -21.80 -9.61 -8.79
CA VAL A 443 -20.99 -8.82 -9.73
C VAL A 443 -21.79 -7.67 -10.35
N ASN A 444 -23.05 -7.91 -10.72
CA ASN A 444 -23.88 -6.87 -11.31
C ASN A 444 -24.23 -5.76 -10.30
N GLU A 445 -24.33 -6.05 -9.00
CA GLU A 445 -24.52 -5.03 -7.94
C GLU A 445 -23.41 -3.95 -7.98
N VAL A 446 -22.15 -4.38 -8.10
CA VAL A 446 -20.97 -3.49 -8.19
C VAL A 446 -20.91 -2.75 -9.54
N ARG A 447 -21.29 -3.43 -10.63
CA ARG A 447 -21.30 -2.86 -11.99
C ARG A 447 -22.40 -1.82 -12.18
N GLU A 448 -23.60 -2.09 -11.71
CA GLU A 448 -24.75 -1.19 -11.80
C GLU A 448 -24.54 0.08 -10.97
N ARG A 449 -23.94 -0.03 -9.76
CA ARG A 449 -23.44 1.12 -8.99
C ARG A 449 -22.50 2.01 -9.82
N SER A 450 -21.70 1.39 -10.68
CA SER A 450 -20.68 2.04 -11.49
C SER A 450 -21.17 2.44 -12.89
N ASN A 451 -22.46 2.26 -13.19
CA ASN A 451 -23.07 2.46 -14.52
C ASN A 451 -22.43 1.61 -15.65
N ALA A 452 -21.74 0.52 -15.30
CA ALA A 452 -21.24 -0.48 -16.25
C ALA A 452 -22.37 -1.46 -16.64
N SER A 453 -22.28 -2.09 -17.82
CA SER A 453 -23.36 -2.95 -18.33
C SER A 453 -23.54 -4.21 -17.47
N ALA A 454 -24.77 -4.51 -17.05
CA ALA A 454 -25.07 -5.77 -16.37
C ALA A 454 -24.74 -6.99 -17.27
N LEU A 455 -24.00 -7.96 -16.72
CA LEU A 455 -23.61 -9.18 -17.42
C LEU A 455 -24.73 -10.22 -17.32
N SER A 456 -25.01 -10.95 -18.40
CA SER A 456 -26.02 -12.01 -18.41
C SER A 456 -25.61 -13.25 -17.61
N SER A 457 -24.30 -13.46 -17.48
CA SER A 457 -23.66 -14.59 -16.80
C SER A 457 -22.17 -14.30 -16.68
N VAL A 458 -21.60 -14.41 -15.48
CA VAL A 458 -20.14 -14.25 -15.28
C VAL A 458 -19.40 -15.57 -15.46
N SER A 459 -18.19 -15.50 -16.02
CA SER A 459 -17.13 -16.50 -15.86
C SER A 459 -16.21 -16.11 -14.68
N LEU A 460 -15.16 -16.91 -14.44
CA LEU A 460 -14.12 -16.53 -13.48
C LEU A 460 -13.29 -15.32 -13.99
N GLU A 461 -12.99 -15.23 -15.29
CA GLU A 461 -12.22 -14.11 -15.85
C GLU A 461 -13.00 -12.78 -15.74
N ASP A 462 -14.33 -12.81 -15.94
CA ASP A 462 -15.18 -11.61 -15.72
C ASP A 462 -15.11 -11.10 -14.27
N ILE A 463 -14.95 -12.01 -13.30
CA ILE A 463 -14.78 -11.67 -11.87
C ILE A 463 -13.37 -11.11 -11.62
N LEU A 464 -12.32 -11.67 -12.22
CA LEU A 464 -10.97 -11.12 -12.14
C LEU A 464 -10.88 -9.71 -12.74
N ASP A 465 -11.57 -9.47 -13.85
CA ASP A 465 -11.66 -8.16 -14.49
C ASP A 465 -12.52 -7.18 -13.68
N GLU A 466 -13.60 -7.63 -13.04
CA GLU A 466 -14.41 -6.77 -12.19
C GLU A 466 -13.69 -6.39 -10.88
N ARG A 467 -13.00 -7.34 -10.24
CA ARG A 467 -12.05 -7.05 -9.16
C ARG A 467 -10.94 -6.12 -9.63
N GLY A 468 -10.46 -6.32 -10.87
CA GLY A 468 -9.54 -5.42 -11.55
C GLY A 468 -10.05 -3.98 -11.58
N ARG A 469 -11.24 -3.74 -12.14
CA ARG A 469 -11.89 -2.43 -12.24
C ARG A 469 -12.20 -1.82 -10.86
N GLU A 470 -12.89 -2.56 -10.01
CA GLU A 470 -13.39 -2.04 -8.74
C GLU A 470 -12.25 -1.65 -7.79
N LEU A 471 -11.24 -2.52 -7.67
CA LEU A 471 -10.14 -2.43 -6.71
C LEU A 471 -8.83 -1.92 -7.33
N THR A 472 -8.90 -1.20 -8.47
CA THR A 472 -7.69 -0.68 -9.14
C THR A 472 -6.87 0.19 -8.16
N PHE A 473 -5.58 -0.14 -7.97
CA PHE A 473 -4.64 0.54 -7.07
C PHE A 473 -4.88 0.35 -5.55
N GLU A 474 -5.76 -0.56 -5.13
CA GLU A 474 -6.11 -0.85 -3.72
C GLU A 474 -5.44 -2.13 -3.16
N LEU A 475 -4.19 -2.42 -3.54
CA LEU A 475 -3.33 -3.47 -2.96
C LEU A 475 -3.83 -4.93 -3.13
N ALA A 476 -4.95 -5.15 -3.83
CA ALA A 476 -5.54 -6.46 -4.06
C ALA A 476 -4.95 -7.19 -5.29
N ARG A 477 -4.57 -6.44 -6.33
CA ARG A 477 -4.35 -7.00 -7.69
C ARG A 477 -3.26 -8.06 -7.76
N ARG A 478 -2.13 -7.92 -7.04
CA ARG A 478 -1.08 -8.96 -6.93
C ARG A 478 -1.66 -10.30 -6.50
N ARG A 479 -2.36 -10.30 -5.36
CA ARG A 479 -2.96 -11.49 -4.73
C ARG A 479 -3.99 -12.15 -5.65
N ASP A 480 -4.80 -11.33 -6.31
CA ASP A 480 -5.81 -11.79 -7.27
C ASP A 480 -5.17 -12.40 -8.52
N LEU A 481 -4.19 -11.74 -9.15
CA LEU A 481 -3.45 -12.31 -10.28
C LEU A 481 -2.77 -13.65 -9.93
N ILE A 482 -2.27 -13.82 -8.70
CA ILE A 482 -1.68 -15.10 -8.24
C ILE A 482 -2.77 -16.18 -8.10
N ARG A 483 -3.92 -15.85 -7.48
CA ARG A 483 -5.06 -16.77 -7.27
C ARG A 483 -5.76 -17.19 -8.58
N PHE A 484 -5.51 -16.48 -9.67
CA PHE A 484 -5.97 -16.83 -11.03
C PHE A 484 -4.84 -17.36 -11.95
N GLY A 485 -3.61 -17.49 -11.44
CA GLY A 485 -2.46 -17.99 -12.20
C GLY A 485 -1.89 -17.03 -13.25
N LYS A 486 -2.36 -15.78 -13.29
CA LYS A 486 -2.00 -14.74 -14.28
C LYS A 486 -0.76 -13.92 -13.93
N PHE A 487 -0.34 -13.96 -12.66
CA PHE A 487 0.74 -13.10 -12.15
C PHE A 487 2.07 -13.24 -12.92
N THR A 488 2.31 -14.41 -13.49
CA THR A 488 3.52 -14.70 -14.26
C THR A 488 3.44 -14.32 -15.74
N ASP A 489 2.25 -14.03 -16.27
CA ASP A 489 2.00 -13.77 -17.69
C ASP A 489 2.72 -12.51 -18.20
N ALA A 490 2.86 -12.37 -19.52
CA ALA A 490 3.41 -11.15 -20.11
C ALA A 490 2.36 -10.01 -20.13
N TRP A 491 2.79 -8.79 -19.78
CA TRP A 491 1.99 -7.55 -19.88
C TRP A 491 2.84 -6.39 -20.39
N GLU A 492 2.33 -5.16 -20.49
CA GLU A 492 3.10 -4.08 -21.12
C GLU A 492 4.45 -3.84 -20.41
N PHE A 493 5.51 -4.02 -21.21
CA PHE A 493 6.93 -3.92 -20.86
C PHE A 493 7.47 -5.02 -19.90
N LYS A 494 6.73 -6.11 -19.66
CA LYS A 494 7.17 -7.27 -18.88
C LYS A 494 6.95 -8.57 -19.66
N ALA A 495 8.02 -9.34 -19.85
CA ALA A 495 7.92 -10.68 -20.42
C ALA A 495 7.34 -11.68 -19.40
N GLU A 496 6.92 -12.85 -19.88
CA GLU A 496 6.57 -13.98 -19.01
C GLU A 496 7.71 -14.27 -18.01
N SER A 497 7.36 -14.46 -16.74
CA SER A 497 8.29 -14.63 -15.62
C SER A 497 8.11 -15.99 -14.96
N GLU A 498 9.11 -16.48 -14.23
CA GLU A 498 9.08 -17.84 -13.69
C GLU A 498 8.04 -18.02 -12.56
N SER A 499 7.49 -19.23 -12.42
CA SER A 499 6.45 -19.54 -11.41
C SER A 499 6.84 -19.25 -9.96
N TYR A 500 8.13 -19.30 -9.61
CA TYR A 500 8.59 -19.00 -8.25
C TYR A 500 8.46 -17.50 -7.88
N ARG A 501 8.21 -16.61 -8.85
CA ARG A 501 7.99 -15.18 -8.63
C ARG A 501 6.71 -14.86 -7.85
N THR A 502 5.78 -15.81 -7.71
CA THR A 502 4.53 -15.64 -6.92
C THR A 502 4.78 -15.42 -5.42
N ILE A 503 5.98 -15.71 -4.91
CA ILE A 503 6.46 -15.28 -3.59
C ILE A 503 7.81 -14.57 -3.74
N TYR A 504 8.08 -13.61 -2.86
CA TYR A 504 9.36 -12.91 -2.79
C TYR A 504 10.45 -13.74 -2.12
N PRO A 505 11.74 -13.43 -2.39
CA PRO A 505 12.83 -13.96 -1.59
C PRO A 505 12.72 -13.51 -0.14
N ILE A 506 13.17 -14.36 0.79
CA ILE A 506 13.51 -13.94 2.14
C ILE A 506 14.71 -12.98 2.02
N PRO A 507 14.69 -11.78 2.60
CA PRO A 507 15.78 -10.82 2.45
C PRO A 507 17.12 -11.37 2.95
N SER A 508 18.22 -11.09 2.23
CA SER A 508 19.57 -11.53 2.62
C SER A 508 19.90 -11.13 4.06
N THR A 509 19.61 -9.89 4.44
CA THR A 509 19.82 -9.36 5.79
C THR A 509 19.03 -10.10 6.88
N ALA A 510 17.89 -10.70 6.54
CA ALA A 510 17.11 -11.53 7.48
C ALA A 510 17.74 -12.92 7.64
N ILE A 511 18.25 -13.53 6.56
CA ILE A 511 18.97 -14.80 6.61
C ILE A 511 20.31 -14.63 7.36
N ASP A 512 21.06 -13.57 7.06
CA ASP A 512 22.33 -13.24 7.73
C ASP A 512 22.15 -13.01 9.24
N SER A 513 20.99 -12.46 9.64
CA SER A 513 20.63 -12.22 11.05
C SER A 513 20.01 -13.44 11.75
N ASN A 514 19.52 -14.43 11.01
CA ASN A 514 18.90 -15.63 11.57
C ASN A 514 19.15 -16.88 10.69
N PRO A 515 20.17 -17.70 11.01
CA PRO A 515 20.53 -18.89 10.24
C PRO A 515 19.49 -20.03 10.31
N ASN A 516 18.41 -19.89 11.08
CA ASN A 516 17.28 -20.82 11.06
C ASN A 516 16.30 -20.56 9.90
N LEU A 517 16.44 -19.42 9.18
CA LEU A 517 15.67 -19.11 7.98
C LEU A 517 16.29 -19.74 6.74
N LYS A 518 15.44 -20.18 5.81
CA LYS A 518 15.84 -20.72 4.51
C LYS A 518 15.25 -19.86 3.41
N GLN A 519 16.03 -19.66 2.36
CA GLN A 519 15.60 -18.95 1.16
C GLN A 519 14.44 -19.70 0.46
N ASN A 520 13.52 -18.96 -0.15
CA ASN A 520 12.45 -19.52 -0.96
C ASN A 520 13.02 -20.16 -2.25
N PRO A 521 12.35 -21.16 -2.84
CA PRO A 521 12.93 -21.92 -3.95
C PRO A 521 13.32 -21.07 -5.16
N ASN A 522 14.55 -21.29 -5.66
CA ASN A 522 15.16 -20.65 -6.83
C ASN A 522 15.62 -19.17 -6.66
N TYR A 523 15.68 -18.67 -5.43
CA TYR A 523 16.33 -17.40 -5.07
C TYR A 523 17.70 -17.58 -4.40
#